data_AF-A0A6J8EU41-F1
#
_entry.id   AF-A0A6J8EU41-F1
#
_cell.length_a   1.000
_cell.length_b   1.000
_cell.length_c   1.000
_cell.angle_alpha   90.00
_cell.angle_beta   90.00
_cell.angle_gamma   90.00
#
_symmetry.space_group_name_H-M   'P 1'
#
loop_
_entity.id
_entity.type
_entity.pdbx_description
1 polymer ?
#
loop_
_entity_poly.entity_id
_entity_poly.type
_entity_poly.pdbx_seq_one_letter_code
_entity_poly.pdbx_strand_id
1 'polypeptide(L)'
;MVYSNTYSLLCVLSLIGSSYSQVISKGKCPDVKVVSDFKLPSYLGDWYEIYKFKADFENGQSCIHANYQKKANGHIQVYNRGQTADGKITSAIGDGYNPDPNEPAKLAIKFSPIAPYGKYWVLDTDYTSYSLVYSCTDLFSVTHVEFAWILSRQRTLDAAISSRLFNIMKSYNIDTSNFSSENQTDCKNLF
;
A
#
# COMPACT_ATOMS: atom_id res chain seq x y z
N MET A 1 -43.96 -6.69 -46.16
CA MET A 1 -44.10 -5.95 -44.88
C MET A 1 -44.62 -6.97 -43.89
N VAL A 2 -43.86 -7.53 -42.95
CA VAL A 2 -42.93 -6.94 -41.99
C VAL A 2 -41.82 -7.97 -41.74
N TYR A 3 -40.54 -7.60 -41.91
CA TYR A 3 -39.40 -8.40 -41.44
C TYR A 3 -38.91 -7.78 -40.13
N SER A 4 -39.02 -8.54 -39.04
CA SER A 4 -38.50 -8.18 -37.72
C SER A 4 -37.01 -8.51 -37.67
N ASN A 5 -36.16 -7.48 -37.58
CA ASN A 5 -34.71 -7.64 -37.43
C ASN A 5 -34.37 -8.03 -35.99
N THR A 6 -34.11 -9.31 -35.75
CA THR A 6 -33.43 -9.79 -34.54
C THR A 6 -31.93 -9.50 -34.66
N TYR A 7 -31.49 -8.35 -34.16
CA TYR A 7 -30.06 -8.12 -33.94
C TYR A 7 -29.60 -8.89 -32.69
N SER A 8 -29.30 -10.17 -32.87
CA SER A 8 -28.46 -10.92 -31.93
C SER A 8 -27.02 -10.76 -32.40
N LEU A 9 -26.28 -9.83 -31.82
CA LEU A 9 -24.82 -9.74 -32.04
C LEU A 9 -24.09 -9.84 -30.71
N LEU A 10 -23.62 -11.07 -30.48
CA LEU A 10 -22.52 -11.52 -29.65
C LEU A 10 -21.91 -10.50 -28.67
N CYS A 11 -22.13 -10.74 -27.38
CA CYS A 11 -21.17 -10.42 -26.34
C CYS A 11 -19.82 -11.02 -26.71
N VAL A 12 -18.91 -10.19 -27.22
CA VAL A 12 -17.47 -10.51 -27.21
C VAL A 12 -17.05 -10.45 -25.74
N LEU A 13 -17.14 -11.59 -25.04
CA LEU A 13 -16.35 -11.81 -23.83
C LEU A 13 -14.89 -11.80 -24.28
N SER A 14 -14.33 -10.60 -24.36
CA SER A 14 -12.89 -10.42 -24.31
C SER A 14 -12.47 -11.08 -23.01
N LEU A 15 -11.66 -12.14 -23.11
CA LEU A 15 -10.91 -12.69 -22.01
C LEU A 15 -10.10 -11.53 -21.42
N ILE A 16 -10.67 -10.87 -20.41
CA ILE A 16 -9.91 -9.99 -19.54
C ILE A 16 -8.97 -10.95 -18.83
N GLY A 17 -7.75 -11.10 -19.37
CA GLY A 17 -6.66 -11.67 -18.62
C GLY A 17 -6.60 -10.88 -17.33
N SER A 18 -6.92 -11.53 -16.22
CA SER A 18 -6.90 -10.91 -14.90
C SER A 18 -5.45 -10.57 -14.56
N SER A 19 -4.97 -9.42 -15.02
CA SER A 19 -3.86 -8.75 -14.37
C SER A 19 -4.39 -8.30 -13.00
N TYR A 20 -4.18 -9.13 -11.99
CA TYR A 20 -4.39 -8.75 -10.59
C TYR A 20 -3.43 -7.64 -10.28
N SER A 21 -3.92 -6.42 -10.47
CA SER A 21 -3.12 -5.22 -10.55
C SER A 21 -3.07 -4.49 -9.20
N GLN A 22 -4.22 -4.48 -8.52
CA GLN A 22 -4.41 -3.97 -7.17
C GLN A 22 -5.53 -4.79 -6.53
N VAL A 23 -5.54 -4.88 -5.20
CA VAL A 23 -6.57 -5.65 -4.48
C VAL A 23 -7.89 -4.89 -4.52
N ILE A 24 -8.93 -5.53 -5.05
CA ILE A 24 -10.30 -5.02 -5.08
C ILE A 24 -11.17 -5.94 -4.24
N SER A 25 -11.79 -5.38 -3.22
CA SER A 25 -12.63 -6.09 -2.26
C SER A 25 -14.08 -5.61 -2.33
N LYS A 26 -15.01 -6.47 -1.90
CA LYS A 26 -16.45 -6.19 -1.92
C LYS A 26 -16.85 -5.30 -0.74
N GLY A 27 -17.91 -4.51 -0.93
CA GLY A 27 -18.44 -3.61 0.09
C GLY A 27 -17.62 -2.33 0.24
N LYS A 28 -17.97 -1.54 1.25
CA LYS A 28 -17.27 -0.30 1.60
C LYS A 28 -15.96 -0.59 2.33
N CYS A 29 -15.08 0.39 2.37
CA CYS A 29 -13.89 0.36 3.23
C CYS A 29 -14.27 0.03 4.68
N PRO A 30 -13.53 -0.86 5.34
CA PRO A 30 -13.75 -1.15 6.75
C PRO A 30 -13.42 0.08 7.61
N ASP A 31 -14.13 0.21 8.73
CA ASP A 31 -13.80 1.20 9.75
C ASP A 31 -12.63 0.67 10.60
N VAL A 32 -11.46 1.27 10.43
CA VAL A 32 -10.22 0.84 11.07
C VAL A 32 -9.73 1.88 12.07
N LYS A 33 -9.20 1.43 13.20
CA LYS A 33 -8.53 2.33 14.14
C LYS A 33 -7.07 2.53 13.73
N VAL A 34 -6.59 3.74 13.99
CA VAL A 34 -5.20 4.15 13.78
C VAL A 34 -4.54 4.47 15.11
N VAL A 35 -3.21 4.59 15.12
CA VAL A 35 -2.46 5.02 16.32
C VAL A 35 -2.92 6.42 16.73
N SER A 36 -3.45 6.56 17.96
CA SER A 36 -4.03 7.82 18.43
C SER A 36 -2.99 8.92 18.65
N ASP A 37 -1.85 8.58 19.28
CA ASP A 37 -0.80 9.55 19.65
C ASP A 37 0.41 9.42 18.73
N PHE A 38 0.16 9.41 17.42
CA PHE A 38 1.20 9.18 16.43
C PHE A 38 2.26 10.29 16.41
N LYS A 39 3.53 9.91 16.56
CA LYS A 39 4.68 10.82 16.57
C LYS A 39 5.45 10.73 15.26
N LEU A 40 5.12 11.60 14.31
CA LEU A 40 5.80 11.65 13.01
C LEU A 40 7.33 11.68 13.13
N PRO A 41 7.98 12.47 14.01
CA PRO A 41 9.44 12.48 14.13
C PRO A 41 10.05 11.11 14.44
N SER A 42 9.38 10.28 15.24
CA SER A 42 9.81 8.91 15.57
C SER A 42 9.58 7.92 14.42
N TYR A 43 8.70 8.26 13.48
CA TYR A 43 8.37 7.43 12.32
C TYR A 43 9.28 7.68 11.11
N LEU A 44 10.01 8.81 11.07
CA LEU A 44 10.93 9.13 9.98
C LEU A 44 12.06 8.09 9.82
N GLY A 45 12.77 8.16 8.70
CA GLY A 45 13.86 7.25 8.34
C GLY A 45 13.40 6.07 7.49
N ASP A 46 14.21 5.01 7.48
CA ASP A 46 14.00 3.86 6.62
C ASP A 46 12.98 2.85 7.18
N TRP A 47 12.18 2.31 6.27
CA TRP A 47 11.24 1.22 6.49
C TRP A 47 11.31 0.25 5.31
N TYR A 48 11.58 -1.02 5.58
CA TYR A 48 11.62 -2.10 4.60
C TYR A 48 10.25 -2.76 4.51
N GLU A 49 9.75 -3.00 3.30
CA GLU A 49 8.54 -3.78 3.11
C GLU A 49 8.80 -5.24 3.41
N ILE A 50 7.99 -5.86 4.27
CA ILE A 50 8.10 -7.28 4.63
C ILE A 50 6.93 -8.07 4.05
N TYR A 51 5.72 -7.54 4.20
CA TYR A 51 4.54 -8.04 3.54
C TYR A 51 3.76 -6.90 2.93
N LYS A 52 3.12 -7.15 1.81
CA LYS A 52 2.29 -6.16 1.14
C LYS A 52 1.15 -6.78 0.36
N PHE A 53 0.09 -6.01 0.17
CA PHE A 53 -0.88 -6.31 -0.87
C PHE A 53 -0.27 -6.02 -2.22
N LYS A 54 -0.61 -6.85 -3.21
CA LYS A 54 -0.09 -6.66 -4.56
C LYS A 54 -0.53 -5.29 -5.10
N ALA A 55 0.45 -4.52 -5.57
CA ALA A 55 0.24 -3.20 -6.15
C ALA A 55 1.03 -3.07 -7.46
N ASP A 56 0.38 -2.61 -8.52
CA ASP A 56 0.97 -2.49 -9.86
C ASP A 56 2.25 -1.68 -9.90
N PHE A 57 2.27 -0.57 -9.16
CA PHE A 57 3.38 0.37 -9.18
C PHE A 57 4.67 -0.22 -8.55
N GLU A 58 4.55 -1.35 -7.85
CA GLU A 58 5.66 -2.12 -7.28
C GLU A 58 5.95 -3.41 -8.06
N ASN A 59 5.19 -3.72 -9.11
CA ASN A 59 5.29 -4.99 -9.81
C ASN A 59 6.68 -5.20 -10.43
N GLY A 60 7.23 -6.41 -10.29
CA GLY A 60 8.55 -6.77 -10.80
C GLY A 60 9.74 -6.19 -10.03
N GLN A 61 9.51 -5.60 -8.86
CA GLN A 61 10.56 -5.08 -7.98
C GLN A 61 10.79 -6.02 -6.78
N SER A 62 11.99 -5.94 -6.22
CA SER A 62 12.41 -6.58 -4.97
C SER A 62 13.15 -5.58 -4.09
N CYS A 63 13.41 -5.95 -2.83
CA CYS A 63 14.15 -5.16 -1.84
C CYS A 63 13.54 -3.77 -1.62
N ILE A 64 12.21 -3.68 -1.70
CA ILE A 64 11.54 -2.38 -1.62
C ILE A 64 11.68 -1.80 -0.21
N HIS A 65 12.12 -0.55 -0.14
CA HIS A 65 12.15 0.23 1.10
C HIS A 65 11.80 1.69 0.84
N ALA A 66 11.21 2.30 1.87
CA ALA A 66 10.80 3.68 1.89
C ALA A 66 11.66 4.45 2.90
N ASN A 67 12.15 5.62 2.51
CA ASN A 67 12.76 6.58 3.42
C ASN A 67 11.85 7.80 3.58
N TYR A 68 11.47 8.11 4.82
CA TYR A 68 10.62 9.25 5.14
C TYR A 68 11.46 10.39 5.74
N GLN A 69 11.41 11.57 5.12
CA GLN A 69 12.13 12.75 5.60
C GLN A 69 11.21 13.95 5.73
N LYS A 70 11.41 14.75 6.78
CA LYS A 70 10.68 16.01 6.95
C LYS A 70 11.21 17.06 5.98
N LYS A 71 10.30 17.73 5.28
CA LYS A 71 10.59 18.86 4.39
C LYS A 71 10.48 20.18 5.17
N ALA A 72 11.16 21.21 4.68
CA ALA A 72 11.14 22.55 5.27
C ALA A 72 9.73 23.17 5.34
N ASN A 73 8.85 22.83 4.39
CA ASN A 73 7.46 23.27 4.34
C ASN A 73 6.51 22.46 5.25
N GLY A 74 7.03 21.58 6.11
CA GLY A 74 6.23 20.75 7.01
C GLY A 74 5.69 19.46 6.39
N HIS A 75 5.82 19.27 5.07
CA HIS A 75 5.47 18.00 4.40
C HIS A 75 6.54 16.92 4.68
N ILE A 76 6.27 15.73 4.16
CA ILE A 76 7.11 14.54 4.24
C ILE A 76 7.53 14.19 2.81
N GLN A 77 8.83 14.07 2.57
CA GLN A 77 9.34 13.40 1.38
C GLN A 77 9.28 11.89 1.63
N VAL A 78 8.72 11.17 0.66
CA VAL A 78 8.66 9.70 0.68
C VAL A 78 9.53 9.20 -0.45
N TYR A 79 10.68 8.61 -0.15
CA TYR A 79 11.59 8.10 -1.16
C TYR A 79 11.59 6.58 -1.18
N ASN A 80 10.86 6.00 -2.13
CA ASN A 80 10.82 4.57 -2.35
C ASN A 80 11.96 4.15 -3.28
N ARG A 81 12.62 3.04 -2.94
CA ARG A 81 13.64 2.40 -3.76
C ARG A 81 13.42 0.90 -3.78
N GLY A 82 13.84 0.26 -4.87
CA GLY A 82 13.86 -1.18 -5.02
C GLY A 82 14.80 -1.57 -6.17
N GLN A 83 14.76 -2.83 -6.57
CA GLN A 83 15.52 -3.33 -7.72
C GLN A 83 14.68 -4.26 -8.59
N THR A 84 14.87 -4.20 -9.90
CA THR A 84 14.32 -5.17 -10.87
C THR A 84 15.10 -6.49 -10.86
N ALA A 85 14.58 -7.50 -11.54
CA ALA A 85 15.20 -8.83 -11.61
C ALA A 85 16.61 -8.85 -12.22
N ASP A 86 16.94 -7.89 -13.09
CA ASP A 86 18.28 -7.67 -13.66
C ASP A 86 19.19 -6.81 -12.76
N GLY A 87 18.72 -6.46 -11.56
CA GLY A 87 19.46 -5.72 -10.55
C GLY A 87 19.47 -4.20 -10.75
N LYS A 88 18.73 -3.65 -11.71
CA LYS A 88 18.63 -2.19 -11.89
C LYS A 88 17.82 -1.56 -10.76
N ILE A 89 18.32 -0.45 -10.23
CA ILE A 89 17.64 0.31 -9.18
C ILE A 89 16.43 1.06 -9.75
N THR A 90 15.29 0.87 -9.09
CA THR A 90 14.06 1.63 -9.30
C THR A 90 13.88 2.59 -8.14
N SER A 91 13.28 3.75 -8.41
CA SER A 91 12.95 4.68 -7.34
C SER A 91 11.78 5.59 -7.69
N ALA A 92 11.08 6.06 -6.66
CA ALA A 92 10.00 7.02 -6.77
C ALA A 92 10.06 8.00 -5.59
N ILE A 93 9.92 9.30 -5.89
CA ILE A 93 9.86 10.36 -4.88
C ILE A 93 8.42 10.84 -4.80
N GLY A 94 7.86 10.77 -3.60
CA GLY A 94 6.53 11.22 -3.26
C GLY A 94 6.55 12.37 -2.26
N ASP A 95 5.37 12.97 -2.12
CA ASP A 95 5.07 14.00 -1.14
C ASP A 95 3.92 13.52 -0.26
N GLY A 96 4.05 13.75 1.05
CA GLY A 96 2.99 13.43 2.00
C GLY A 96 2.82 14.48 3.08
N TYR A 97 1.67 14.46 3.74
CA TYR A 97 1.34 15.35 4.86
C TYR A 97 0.25 14.72 5.74
N ASN A 98 0.00 15.30 6.91
CA ASN A 98 -1.16 14.98 7.73
C ASN A 98 -2.29 15.99 7.44
N PRO A 99 -3.44 15.55 6.92
CA PRO A 99 -4.57 16.43 6.62
C PRO A 99 -5.38 16.87 7.84
N ASP A 100 -5.32 16.12 8.94
CA ASP A 100 -6.04 16.42 10.18
C ASP A 100 -5.15 16.18 11.41
N PRO A 101 -4.75 17.25 12.13
CA PRO A 101 -3.95 17.16 13.35
C PRO A 101 -4.58 16.33 14.48
N ASN A 102 -5.90 16.14 14.48
CA ASN A 102 -6.60 15.33 15.47
C ASN A 102 -6.48 13.82 15.18
N GLU A 103 -6.10 13.45 13.97
CA GLU A 103 -5.85 12.06 13.56
C GLU A 103 -4.42 11.91 13.00
N PRO A 104 -3.39 12.08 13.84
CA PRO A 104 -2.00 12.25 13.38
C PRO A 104 -1.44 11.04 12.61
N ALA A 105 -1.99 9.83 12.82
CA ALA A 105 -1.63 8.62 12.09
C ALA A 105 -2.28 8.50 10.70
N LYS A 106 -3.25 9.35 10.36
CA LYS A 106 -3.82 9.42 9.01
C LYS A 106 -2.98 10.38 8.20
N LEU A 107 -2.15 9.82 7.32
CA LEU A 107 -1.36 10.59 6.37
C LEU A 107 -2.00 10.51 4.98
N ALA A 108 -1.60 11.44 4.13
CA ALA A 108 -1.97 11.51 2.73
C ALA A 108 -0.68 11.56 1.91
N ILE A 109 -0.51 10.67 0.91
CA ILE A 109 0.73 10.57 0.10
C ILE A 109 0.38 10.56 -1.39
N LYS A 110 1.20 11.22 -2.22
CA LYS A 110 1.14 11.12 -3.69
C LYS A 110 2.53 11.02 -4.30
N PHE A 111 2.62 10.39 -5.47
CA PHE A 111 3.85 10.24 -6.25
C PHE A 111 3.82 10.97 -7.60
N SER A 112 2.73 11.69 -7.89
CA SER A 112 2.59 12.48 -9.12
C SER A 112 1.87 13.81 -8.81
N PRO A 113 2.28 14.95 -9.41
CA PRO A 113 1.63 16.23 -9.20
C PRO A 113 0.15 16.26 -9.60
N ILE A 114 -0.23 15.47 -10.61
CA ILE A 114 -1.58 15.40 -11.18
C ILE A 114 -2.45 14.32 -10.55
N ALA A 115 -1.88 13.47 -9.69
CA ALA A 115 -2.63 12.45 -8.97
C ALA A 115 -3.19 13.01 -7.65
N PRO A 116 -4.38 12.56 -7.21
CA PRO A 116 -4.87 12.86 -5.88
C PRO A 116 -3.94 12.22 -4.83
N TYR A 117 -3.98 12.74 -3.60
CA TYR A 117 -3.33 12.07 -2.48
C TYR A 117 -4.10 10.82 -2.09
N GLY A 118 -3.40 9.69 -2.00
CA GLY A 118 -3.90 8.45 -1.43
C GLY A 118 -3.79 8.45 0.09
N LYS A 119 -4.69 7.72 0.76
CA LYS A 119 -4.62 7.51 2.21
C LYS A 119 -3.41 6.66 2.55
N TYR A 120 -2.72 7.00 3.63
CA TYR A 120 -1.67 6.19 4.25
C TYR A 120 -1.93 6.22 5.76
N TRP A 121 -2.64 5.22 6.25
CA TRP A 121 -3.09 5.19 7.64
C TRP A 121 -2.22 4.22 8.43
N VAL A 122 -1.58 4.69 9.50
CA VAL A 122 -0.77 3.85 10.38
C VAL A 122 -1.68 3.23 11.44
N LEU A 123 -1.98 1.94 11.27
CA LEU A 123 -2.90 1.18 12.14
C LEU A 123 -2.22 0.83 13.45
N ASP A 124 -0.96 0.43 13.39
CA ASP A 124 -0.16 0.05 14.56
C ASP A 124 1.34 0.22 14.25
N THR A 125 2.12 0.73 15.20
CA THR A 125 3.59 0.82 15.10
C THR A 125 4.19 0.97 16.48
N ASP A 126 5.36 0.36 16.69
CA ASP A 126 6.21 0.65 17.83
C ASP A 126 7.31 1.66 17.50
N TYR A 127 7.30 2.23 16.29
CA TYR A 127 8.29 3.14 15.70
C TYR A 127 9.68 2.56 15.46
N THR A 128 10.09 1.56 16.24
CA THR A 128 11.47 1.05 16.31
C THR A 128 11.67 -0.30 15.65
N SER A 129 10.61 -1.07 15.40
CA SER A 129 10.73 -2.39 14.79
C SER A 129 9.73 -2.62 13.67
N TYR A 130 8.46 -2.24 13.82
CA TYR A 130 7.40 -2.54 12.84
C TYR A 130 6.44 -1.37 12.60
N SER A 131 5.76 -1.40 11.45
CA SER A 131 4.57 -0.59 11.19
C SER A 131 3.57 -1.37 10.33
N LEU A 132 2.30 -1.27 10.67
CA LEU A 132 1.17 -1.75 9.88
C LEU A 132 0.45 -0.57 9.26
N VAL A 133 0.41 -0.54 7.95
CA VAL A 133 -0.16 0.55 7.15
C VAL A 133 -1.31 0.03 6.30
N TYR A 134 -2.37 0.82 6.19
CA TYR A 134 -3.51 0.53 5.34
C TYR A 134 -3.93 1.74 4.51
N SER A 135 -4.43 1.47 3.32
CA SER A 135 -5.03 2.44 2.41
C SER A 135 -6.30 1.84 1.84
N CYS A 136 -7.39 2.58 1.85
CA CYS A 136 -8.64 2.11 1.26
C CYS A 136 -9.44 3.25 0.62
N THR A 137 -9.90 3.01 -0.61
CA THR A 137 -10.72 3.96 -1.36
C THR A 137 -11.97 3.25 -1.87
N ASP A 138 -13.14 3.74 -1.45
CA ASP A 138 -14.43 3.26 -1.94
C ASP A 138 -14.59 3.51 -3.45
N LEU A 139 -15.11 2.51 -4.16
CA LEU A 139 -15.52 2.58 -5.55
C LEU A 139 -17.04 2.40 -5.63
N PHE A 140 -17.73 3.48 -5.96
CA PHE A 140 -19.19 3.49 -6.18
C PHE A 140 -20.02 2.84 -5.05
N SER A 141 -19.50 2.84 -3.81
CA SER A 141 -20.11 2.25 -2.60
C SER A 141 -20.42 0.74 -2.65
N VAL A 142 -19.90 0.00 -3.64
CA VAL A 142 -20.14 -1.44 -3.81
C VAL A 142 -18.88 -2.28 -3.71
N THR A 143 -17.74 -1.67 -4.01
CA THR A 143 -16.40 -2.25 -3.87
C THR A 143 -15.46 -1.19 -3.34
N HIS A 144 -14.24 -1.59 -2.98
CA HIS A 144 -13.15 -0.69 -2.67
C HIS A 144 -11.83 -1.23 -3.20
N VAL A 145 -10.90 -0.33 -3.47
CA VAL A 145 -9.49 -0.66 -3.70
C VAL A 145 -8.78 -0.52 -2.37
N GLU A 146 -7.95 -1.50 -2.04
CA GLU A 146 -7.16 -1.49 -0.82
C GLU A 146 -5.70 -1.85 -1.05
N PHE A 147 -4.86 -1.27 -0.19
CA PHE A 147 -3.45 -1.58 -0.09
C PHE A 147 -3.11 -1.72 1.39
N ALA A 148 -2.19 -2.63 1.69
CA ALA A 148 -1.69 -2.83 3.03
C ALA A 148 -0.20 -3.14 2.97
N TRP A 149 0.55 -2.63 3.95
CA TRP A 149 1.97 -2.91 4.11
C TRP A 149 2.28 -3.23 5.56
N ILE A 150 3.05 -4.30 5.77
CA ILE A 150 3.77 -4.56 7.01
C ILE A 150 5.22 -4.18 6.74
N LEU A 151 5.66 -3.15 7.44
CA LEU A 151 6.99 -2.57 7.34
C LEU A 151 7.84 -2.96 8.54
N SER A 152 9.15 -3.02 8.35
CA SER A 152 10.12 -3.26 9.43
C SER A 152 11.28 -2.27 9.35
N ARG A 153 11.90 -1.95 10.49
CA ARG A 153 13.18 -1.21 10.52
C ARG A 153 14.37 -2.05 10.03
N GLN A 154 14.18 -3.36 9.92
CA GLN A 154 15.15 -4.32 9.39
C GLN A 154 14.58 -5.04 8.18
N ARG A 155 15.42 -5.73 7.41
CA ARG A 155 15.00 -6.56 6.27
C ARG A 155 14.23 -7.82 6.65
N THR A 156 14.12 -8.09 7.93
CA THR A 156 13.37 -9.21 8.49
C THR A 156 12.44 -8.68 9.58
N LEU A 157 11.45 -9.50 9.94
CA LEU A 157 10.55 -9.21 11.03
C LEU A 157 10.27 -10.51 11.79
N ASP A 158 10.16 -10.39 13.11
CA ASP A 158 9.81 -11.53 13.96
C ASP A 158 8.44 -12.11 13.57
N ALA A 159 8.34 -13.44 13.57
CA ALA A 159 7.15 -14.15 13.13
C ALA A 159 5.95 -13.93 14.08
N ALA A 160 6.19 -13.74 15.38
CA ALA A 160 5.14 -13.45 16.34
C ALA A 160 4.60 -12.03 16.15
N ILE A 161 5.48 -11.05 15.84
CA ILE A 161 5.06 -9.69 15.46
C ILE A 161 4.20 -9.77 14.20
N SER A 162 4.70 -10.41 13.14
CA SER A 162 3.98 -10.52 11.86
C SER A 162 2.59 -11.18 12.03
N SER A 163 2.53 -12.26 12.81
CA SER A 163 1.27 -12.96 13.13
C SER A 163 0.29 -12.07 13.89
N ARG A 164 0.75 -11.26 14.84
CA ARG A 164 -0.08 -10.29 15.55
C ARG A 164 -0.62 -9.21 14.61
N LEU A 165 0.18 -8.70 13.68
CA LEU A 165 -0.24 -7.69 12.71
C LEU A 165 -1.28 -8.26 11.72
N PHE A 166 -1.11 -9.50 11.26
CA PHE A 166 -2.16 -10.17 10.48
C PHE A 166 -3.47 -10.35 11.26
N ASN A 167 -3.39 -10.65 12.55
CA ASN A 167 -4.60 -10.75 13.38
C ASN A 167 -5.32 -9.40 13.56
N ILE A 168 -4.59 -8.28 13.62
CA ILE A 168 -5.20 -6.93 13.60
C ILE A 168 -6.00 -6.74 12.30
N MET A 169 -5.40 -7.04 11.15
CA MET A 169 -6.08 -6.93 9.85
C MET A 169 -7.34 -7.81 9.77
N LYS A 170 -7.25 -9.06 10.22
CA LYS A 170 -8.40 -9.98 10.29
C LYS A 170 -9.51 -9.46 11.19
N SER A 171 -9.18 -8.78 12.29
CA SER A 171 -10.18 -8.22 13.20
C SER A 171 -11.04 -7.13 12.56
N TYR A 172 -10.54 -6.49 11.50
CA TYR A 172 -11.27 -5.54 10.65
C TYR A 172 -11.93 -6.20 9.42
N ASN A 173 -11.96 -7.53 9.36
CA ASN A 173 -12.43 -8.31 8.21
C ASN A 173 -11.65 -8.05 6.91
N ILE A 174 -10.38 -7.65 7.01
CA ILE A 174 -9.49 -7.52 5.86
C ILE A 174 -8.85 -8.88 5.57
N ASP A 175 -8.98 -9.35 4.34
CA ASP A 175 -8.48 -10.67 3.93
C ASP A 175 -6.95 -10.68 3.82
N THR A 176 -6.31 -11.34 4.78
CA THR A 176 -4.85 -11.44 4.84
C THR A 176 -4.26 -12.38 3.78
N SER A 177 -5.08 -13.16 3.06
CA SER A 177 -4.58 -13.99 1.94
C SER A 177 -4.06 -13.14 0.76
N ASN A 178 -4.44 -11.86 0.71
CA ASN A 178 -3.94 -10.89 -0.26
C ASN A 178 -2.50 -10.42 0.03
N PHE A 179 -1.94 -10.71 1.20
CA PHE A 179 -0.54 -10.39 1.49
C PHE A 179 0.41 -11.34 0.74
N SER A 180 1.38 -10.75 0.05
CA SER A 180 2.58 -11.40 -0.43
C SER A 180 3.79 -10.97 0.41
N SER A 181 4.75 -11.87 0.62
CA SER A 181 6.03 -11.52 1.21
C SER A 181 6.90 -10.77 0.19
N GLU A 182 7.54 -9.70 0.64
CA GLU A 182 8.54 -8.97 -0.14
C GLU A 182 9.89 -9.70 -0.08
N ASN A 183 10.61 -9.74 -1.20
CA ASN A 183 11.95 -10.32 -1.22
C ASN A 183 12.98 -9.29 -0.75
N GLN A 184 13.47 -9.43 0.48
CA GLN A 184 14.50 -8.60 1.07
C GLN A 184 15.89 -9.27 1.10
N THR A 185 16.13 -10.25 0.22
CA THR A 185 17.43 -10.93 0.07
C THR A 185 18.17 -10.43 -1.18
N ASP A 186 19.50 -10.53 -1.18
CA ASP A 186 20.36 -10.12 -2.31
C ASP A 186 20.16 -8.66 -2.79
N CYS A 187 19.97 -7.74 -1.85
CA CYS A 187 19.77 -6.30 -2.10
C CYS A 187 21.07 -5.52 -2.40
N LYS A 188 22.02 -6.13 -3.10
CA LYS A 188 23.43 -5.69 -3.20
C LYS A 188 23.62 -4.34 -3.89
N ASN A 189 22.65 -3.89 -4.70
CA ASN A 189 22.78 -2.69 -5.52
C ASN A 189 22.15 -1.44 -4.88
N LEU A 190 21.52 -1.57 -3.71
CA LEU A 190 20.78 -0.47 -3.05
C LEU A 190 21.65 0.41 -2.13
N PHE A 191 22.96 0.14 -2.05
CA PHE A 191 23.97 0.85 -1.25
C PHE A 191 25.28 1.04 -2.00
#